data_AF-A0A171ABH0-F1
#
_entry.id   AF-A0A171ABH0-F1
#
_cell.length_a   1.000
_cell.length_b   1.000
_cell.length_c   1.000
_cell.angle_alpha   90.00
_cell.angle_beta   90.00
_cell.angle_gamma   90.00
#
_symmetry.space_group_name_H-M   'P 1'
#
loop_
_entity.id
_entity.type
_entity.pdbx_description
1 polymer ?
#
loop_
_entity_poly.entity_id
_entity_poly.type
_entity_poly.pdbx_seq_one_letter_code
_entity_poly.pdbx_strand_id
1 'polypeptide(L)'
;MERYKTTSDLSNKNLRLTLILGGAIVIIVILLVILMSGDDKEPAVKNLDKTHAIAVTYETKQLSDSTVLLIENQNIYIKGKLIKSIARMDTLPALGDSIQAVEDNDDSQTMARIPKEYEFFVTIK
;
A
#
# COMPACT_ATOMS: atom_id res chain seq x y z
N MET A 1 40.83 55.25 10.90
CA MET A 1 41.51 54.00 10.50
C MET A 1 40.42 53.00 10.11
N GLU A 2 39.79 53.21 8.97
CA GLU A 2 38.69 52.34 8.51
C GLU A 2 39.28 51.12 7.81
N ARG A 3 39.02 49.94 8.38
CA ARG A 3 39.44 48.67 7.80
C ARG A 3 38.53 48.34 6.61
N TYR A 4 39.08 48.41 5.40
CA TYR A 4 38.48 47.80 4.23
C TYR A 4 38.28 46.31 4.48
N LYS A 5 37.01 45.87 4.60
CA LYS A 5 36.68 44.45 4.45
C LYS A 5 36.93 44.11 2.98
N THR A 6 37.98 43.33 2.74
CA THR A 6 38.38 42.85 1.42
C THR A 6 37.25 42.04 0.78
N THR A 7 36.95 42.35 -0.49
CA THR A 7 35.91 41.72 -1.32
C THR A 7 36.03 40.19 -1.42
N SER A 8 37.22 39.63 -1.14
CA SER A 8 37.49 38.19 -1.08
C SER A 8 36.77 37.47 0.06
N ASP A 9 36.58 38.10 1.22
CA ASP A 9 35.88 37.50 2.37
C ASP A 9 34.35 37.49 2.17
N LEU A 10 33.82 38.46 1.41
CA LEU A 10 32.39 38.51 1.08
C LEU A 10 32.03 37.48 0.00
N SER A 11 32.91 37.26 -0.99
CA SER A 11 32.75 36.25 -2.05
C SER A 11 32.71 34.82 -1.50
N ASN A 12 33.61 34.49 -0.56
CA ASN A 12 33.68 33.15 0.04
C ASN A 12 32.47 32.81 0.93
N LYS A 13 31.84 33.81 1.55
CA LYS A 13 30.61 33.62 2.34
C LYS A 13 29.40 33.35 1.46
N ASN A 14 29.29 34.04 0.34
CA ASN A 14 28.24 33.81 -0.65
C ASN A 14 28.39 32.44 -1.33
N LEU A 15 29.63 32.01 -1.61
CA LEU A 15 29.92 30.68 -2.16
C LEU A 15 29.58 29.54 -1.19
N ARG A 16 29.85 29.72 0.11
CA ARG A 16 29.47 28.74 1.15
C ARG A 16 27.95 28.69 1.33
N LEU A 17 27.27 29.84 1.27
CA LEU A 17 25.82 29.91 1.39
C LEU A 17 25.11 29.24 0.21
N THR A 18 25.59 29.43 -1.03
CA THR A 18 25.03 28.75 -2.21
C THR A 18 25.28 27.25 -2.19
N LEU A 19 26.43 26.78 -1.70
CA LEU A 19 26.71 25.36 -1.50
C LEU A 19 25.79 24.72 -0.45
N ILE A 20 25.52 25.40 0.66
CA ILE A 20 24.61 24.93 1.72
C ILE A 20 23.16 24.89 1.21
N LEU A 21 22.71 25.95 0.51
CA LEU A 21 21.37 25.97 -0.09
C LEU A 21 21.19 24.87 -1.15
N GLY A 22 22.20 24.66 -2.00
CA GLY A 22 22.19 23.59 -2.99
C GLY A 22 22.11 22.20 -2.36
N GLY A 23 22.91 21.97 -1.30
CA GLY A 23 22.87 20.71 -0.55
C GLY A 23 21.52 20.46 0.13
N ALA A 24 20.91 21.49 0.71
CA ALA A 24 19.59 21.38 1.35
C ALA A 24 18.48 20.99 0.34
N ILE A 25 18.52 21.55 -0.88
CA ILE A 25 17.56 21.23 -1.94
C ILE A 25 17.68 19.75 -2.35
N VAL A 26 18.91 19.23 -2.50
CA VAL A 26 19.13 17.82 -2.86
C VAL A 26 18.57 16.89 -1.79
N ILE A 27 18.77 17.20 -0.50
CA ILE A 27 18.24 16.41 0.62
C ILE A 27 16.70 16.41 0.63
N ILE A 28 16.07 17.55 0.36
CA ILE A 28 14.61 17.67 0.28
C ILE A 28 14.05 16.81 -0.86
N VAL A 29 14.70 16.79 -2.02
CA VAL A 29 14.28 15.96 -3.16
C VAL A 29 14.38 14.47 -2.83
N ILE A 30 15.45 14.04 -2.15
CA ILE A 30 15.60 12.64 -1.72
C ILE A 30 14.49 12.25 -0.73
N LEU A 31 14.16 13.13 0.22
CA LEU A 31 13.11 12.88 1.19
C LEU A 31 11.73 12.71 0.53
N LEU A 32 11.44 13.51 -0.51
CA LEU A 32 10.19 13.41 -1.27
C LEU A 32 10.06 12.08 -2.02
N VAL A 33 11.14 11.55 -2.60
CA VAL A 33 11.12 10.25 -3.30
C VAL A 33 10.79 9.10 -2.35
N ILE A 34 11.33 9.14 -1.13
CA ILE A 34 11.05 8.11 -0.11
C ILE A 34 9.58 8.16 0.33
N LEU A 35 9.00 9.36 0.48
CA LEU A 35 7.58 9.53 0.84
C LEU A 35 6.61 9.08 -0.27
N MET A 36 7.02 9.09 -1.54
CA MET A 36 6.17 8.63 -2.65
C MET A 36 6.23 7.11 -2.89
N SER A 37 7.11 6.40 -2.19
CA SER A 37 7.20 4.93 -2.26
C SER A 37 6.16 4.30 -1.31
N GLY A 38 4.88 4.53 -1.59
CA GLY A 38 3.78 3.83 -0.94
C GLY A 38 3.69 2.39 -1.44
N ASP A 39 3.46 1.44 -0.53
CA ASP A 39 3.23 0.03 -0.82
C ASP A 39 1.84 -0.16 -1.44
N ASP A 40 1.72 0.16 -2.73
CA ASP A 40 0.55 -0.17 -3.51
C ASP A 40 0.64 -1.65 -3.90
N LYS A 41 0.05 -2.52 -3.08
CA LYS A 41 -0.20 -3.92 -3.46
C LYS A 41 -0.93 -3.91 -4.80
N GLU A 42 -0.21 -4.20 -5.88
CA GLU A 42 -0.77 -4.16 -7.21
C GLU A 42 -1.93 -5.16 -7.31
N PRO A 43 -3.11 -4.74 -7.79
CA PRO A 43 -4.20 -5.68 -8.01
C PRO A 43 -3.76 -6.72 -9.05
N ALA A 44 -4.04 -7.99 -8.78
CA ALA A 44 -3.61 -9.13 -9.59
C ALA A 44 -4.05 -9.08 -11.08
N VAL A 45 -4.92 -8.14 -11.46
CA VAL A 45 -5.37 -7.95 -12.85
C VAL A 45 -5.21 -6.48 -13.25
N LYS A 46 -4.14 -6.17 -13.99
CA LYS A 46 -3.80 -4.79 -14.41
C LYS A 46 -4.66 -4.21 -15.53
N ASN A 47 -5.35 -5.03 -16.33
CA ASN A 47 -6.11 -4.55 -17.49
C ASN A 47 -7.36 -5.41 -17.72
N LEU A 48 -8.51 -4.98 -17.18
CA LEU A 48 -9.81 -5.55 -17.55
C LEU A 48 -10.37 -4.75 -18.75
N ASP A 49 -10.61 -5.40 -19.88
CA ASP A 49 -11.40 -4.80 -20.96
C ASP A 49 -12.85 -4.66 -20.49
N LYS A 50 -13.26 -3.42 -20.17
CA LYS A 50 -14.57 -3.09 -19.62
C LYS A 50 -15.63 -2.83 -20.70
N THR A 51 -15.37 -3.16 -21.96
CA THR A 51 -16.30 -2.91 -23.06
C THR A 51 -17.63 -3.65 -22.87
N HIS A 52 -17.58 -4.90 -22.42
CA HIS A 52 -18.73 -5.65 -21.89
C HIS A 52 -18.21 -6.63 -20.83
N ALA A 53 -18.15 -6.19 -19.58
CA ALA A 53 -17.54 -6.98 -18.51
C ALA A 53 -18.34 -6.94 -17.22
N ILE A 54 -18.29 -8.04 -16.49
CA ILE A 54 -18.72 -8.12 -15.10
C ILE A 54 -17.45 -8.39 -14.29
N ALA A 55 -17.09 -7.46 -13.42
CA ALA A 55 -16.01 -7.66 -12.46
C ALA A 55 -16.62 -8.07 -11.12
N VAL A 56 -16.17 -9.19 -10.58
CA VAL A 56 -16.60 -9.69 -9.28
C VAL A 56 -15.39 -9.70 -8.35
N THR A 57 -15.52 -9.08 -7.18
CA THR A 57 -14.51 -9.15 -6.12
C THR A 57 -15.12 -9.72 -4.85
N TYR A 58 -14.32 -10.52 -4.14
CA TYR A 58 -14.67 -11.10 -2.84
C TYR A 58 -13.71 -10.57 -1.79
N GLU A 59 -14.26 -10.08 -0.69
CA GLU A 59 -13.52 -9.53 0.43
C GLU A 59 -14.04 -10.13 1.73
N THR A 60 -13.14 -10.43 2.67
CA THR A 60 -13.49 -10.88 4.02
C THR A 60 -13.07 -9.84 5.04
N LYS A 61 -13.96 -9.51 5.97
CA LYS A 61 -13.67 -8.60 7.08
C LYS A 61 -14.06 -9.25 8.40
N GLN A 62 -13.13 -9.30 9.35
CA GLN A 62 -13.46 -9.81 10.68
C GLN A 62 -14.41 -8.84 11.41
N LEU A 63 -15.53 -9.36 11.93
CA LEU A 63 -16.51 -8.60 12.72
C LEU A 63 -16.34 -8.86 14.22
N SER A 64 -16.03 -10.10 14.59
CA SER A 64 -15.77 -10.54 15.96
C SER A 64 -14.87 -11.78 15.97
N ASP A 65 -14.55 -12.28 17.16
CA ASP A 65 -13.78 -13.52 17.34
C ASP A 65 -14.47 -14.75 16.73
N SER A 66 -15.80 -14.71 16.57
CA SER A 66 -16.59 -15.83 16.06
C SER A 66 -17.20 -15.56 14.67
N THR A 67 -17.11 -14.33 14.15
CA THR A 67 -17.88 -13.92 12.97
C THR A 67 -17.02 -13.12 11.98
N VAL A 68 -17.11 -13.49 10.71
CA VAL A 68 -16.49 -12.82 9.57
C VAL A 68 -17.58 -12.37 8.60
N LEU A 69 -17.46 -11.16 8.07
CA LEU A 69 -18.30 -10.65 6.99
C LEU A 69 -17.67 -11.00 5.65
N LEU A 70 -18.42 -11.69 4.79
CA LEU A 70 -18.10 -11.88 3.39
C LEU A 70 -18.81 -10.79 2.58
N ILE A 71 -18.06 -10.08 1.75
CA ILE A 71 -18.57 -9.05 0.86
C ILE A 71 -18.26 -9.46 -0.58
N GLU A 72 -19.31 -9.66 -1.36
CA GLU A 72 -19.23 -9.85 -2.81
C GLU A 72 -19.62 -8.53 -3.49
N ASN A 73 -18.73 -7.96 -4.27
CA ASN A 73 -19.01 -6.77 -5.09
C ASN A 73 -19.01 -7.15 -6.57
N GLN A 74 -20.13 -6.91 -7.24
CA GLN A 74 -20.30 -7.12 -8.67
C GLN A 74 -20.45 -5.79 -9.39
N ASN A 75 -19.50 -5.46 -10.26
CA ASN A 75 -19.49 -4.25 -11.08
C ASN A 75 -19.76 -4.61 -12.54
N ILE A 76 -20.85 -4.08 -13.10
CA ILE A 76 -21.28 -4.31 -14.48
C ILE A 76 -20.86 -3.12 -15.34
N TYR A 77 -20.06 -3.40 -16.36
CA TYR A 77 -19.55 -2.42 -17.31
C TYR A 77 -20.14 -2.63 -18.71
N ILE A 78 -20.63 -1.53 -19.31
CA ILE A 78 -21.08 -1.50 -20.70
C ILE A 78 -20.39 -0.32 -21.38
N LYS A 79 -19.77 -0.57 -22.53
CA LYS A 79 -18.99 0.41 -23.30
C LYS A 79 -17.95 1.13 -22.43
N GLY A 80 -17.27 0.38 -21.55
CA GLY A 80 -16.23 0.91 -20.65
C GLY A 80 -16.76 1.70 -19.45
N LYS A 81 -18.08 1.89 -19.32
CA LYS A 81 -18.69 2.65 -18.22
C LYS A 81 -19.32 1.71 -17.20
N LEU A 82 -19.10 2.00 -15.91
CA LEU A 82 -19.82 1.34 -14.82
C LEU A 82 -21.28 1.74 -14.89
N ILE A 83 -22.16 0.75 -15.11
CA ILE A 83 -23.61 0.96 -15.20
C ILE A 83 -24.29 0.56 -13.90
N LYS A 84 -23.76 -0.45 -13.21
CA LYS A 84 -24.32 -0.96 -11.97
C LYS A 84 -23.24 -1.54 -11.07
N SER A 85 -23.36 -1.29 -9.78
CA SER A 85 -22.62 -1.97 -8.73
C SER A 85 -23.62 -2.65 -7.80
N ILE A 86 -23.36 -3.90 -7.45
CA ILE A 86 -24.20 -4.70 -6.55
C ILE A 86 -23.27 -5.24 -5.46
N ALA A 87 -23.53 -4.87 -4.22
CA ALA A 87 -22.88 -5.44 -3.05
C ALA A 87 -23.81 -6.47 -2.41
N ARG A 88 -23.30 -7.67 -2.15
CA ARG A 88 -23.96 -8.70 -1.33
C ARG A 88 -23.08 -8.96 -0.12
N MET A 89 -23.72 -9.05 1.04
CA MET A 89 -23.04 -9.26 2.30
C MET A 89 -23.63 -10.47 2.98
N ASP A 90 -22.77 -11.32 3.53
CA ASP A 90 -23.16 -12.48 4.31
C ASP A 90 -22.20 -12.68 5.48
N THR A 91 -22.59 -13.45 6.49
CA THR A 91 -21.74 -13.78 7.63
C THR A 91 -21.28 -15.23 7.60
N LEU A 92 -20.01 -15.44 7.92
CA LEU A 92 -19.36 -16.73 8.04
C LEU A 92 -18.84 -16.91 9.48
N PRO A 93 -18.86 -18.14 10.02
CA PRO A 93 -18.26 -18.42 11.31
C PRO A 93 -16.74 -18.40 11.22
N ALA A 94 -16.05 -17.74 12.17
CA ALA A 94 -14.60 -17.71 12.20
C ALA A 94 -13.99 -19.11 12.30
N LEU A 95 -12.91 -19.34 11.56
CA LEU A 95 -12.22 -20.64 11.50
C LEU A 95 -11.27 -20.89 12.70
N GLY A 96 -11.10 -19.86 13.54
CA GLY A 96 -10.15 -19.84 14.66
C GLY A 96 -8.69 -19.81 14.21
N ASP A 97 -7.80 -20.10 15.15
CA ASP A 97 -6.36 -20.07 14.92
C ASP A 97 -5.81 -21.46 14.58
N SER A 98 -4.69 -21.45 13.85
CA SER A 98 -3.78 -22.58 13.68
C SER A 98 -2.50 -22.30 14.47
N ILE A 99 -1.87 -23.34 15.00
CA ILE A 99 -0.53 -23.24 15.59
C ILE A 99 0.45 -23.57 14.47
N GLN A 100 1.32 -22.62 14.11
CA GLN A 100 2.34 -22.81 13.09
C GLN A 100 3.71 -22.45 13.65
N ALA A 101 4.75 -23.16 13.21
CA ALA A 101 6.13 -22.79 13.49
C ALA A 101 6.50 -21.61 12.58
N VAL A 102 6.90 -20.50 13.20
CA VAL A 102 7.39 -19.30 12.52
C VAL A 102 8.87 -19.17 12.82
N GLU A 103 9.65 -18.89 11.79
CA GLU A 103 11.09 -18.67 11.90
C GLU A 103 11.33 -17.27 12.48
N ASP A 104 12.08 -17.21 13.58
CA ASP A 104 12.57 -15.95 14.14
C ASP A 104 13.94 -15.60 13.53
N ASN A 105 14.36 -14.34 13.64
CA ASN A 105 15.55 -13.79 13.00
C ASN A 105 16.89 -14.48 13.37
N ASP A 106 16.88 -15.35 14.40
CA ASP A 106 18.02 -16.12 14.91
C ASP A 106 17.98 -17.61 14.48
N ASP A 107 17.30 -17.97 13.38
CA ASP A 107 17.11 -19.37 12.91
C ASP A 107 16.42 -20.29 13.93
N SER A 108 15.76 -19.71 14.94
CA SER A 108 15.00 -20.45 15.94
C SER A 108 13.51 -20.49 15.58
N GLN A 109 12.88 -21.66 15.74
CA GLN A 109 11.45 -21.82 15.46
C GLN A 109 10.62 -21.52 16.72
N THR A 110 9.69 -20.58 16.61
CA THR A 110 8.70 -20.29 17.65
C THR A 110 7.30 -20.67 17.19
N MET A 111 6.51 -21.29 18.09
CA MET A 111 5.11 -21.62 17.80
C MET A 111 4.23 -20.37 17.95
N ALA A 112 3.60 -19.92 16.87
CA ALA A 112 2.69 -18.79 16.86
C ALA A 112 1.25 -19.22 16.53
N ARG A 113 0.27 -18.50 17.10
CA ARG A 113 -1.12 -18.61 16.68
C ARG A 113 -1.35 -17.72 15.47
N ILE A 114 -1.79 -18.33 14.37
CA ILE A 114 -2.06 -17.64 13.11
C ILE A 114 -3.52 -17.91 12.72
N PRO A 115 -4.33 -16.87 12.45
CA PRO A 115 -5.70 -17.03 11.98
C PRO A 115 -5.76 -17.91 10.74
N LYS A 116 -6.71 -18.85 10.69
CA LYS A 116 -6.92 -19.66 9.48
C LYS A 116 -7.54 -18.84 8.37
N GLU A 117 -7.06 -19.04 7.15
CA GLU A 117 -7.58 -18.39 5.95
C GLU A 117 -8.71 -19.21 5.32
N TYR A 118 -9.64 -18.51 4.66
CA TYR A 118 -10.70 -19.16 3.88
C TYR A 118 -10.21 -19.51 2.48
N GLU A 119 -10.62 -20.67 2.00
CA GLU A 119 -10.49 -21.05 0.60
C GLU A 119 -11.87 -20.95 -0.07
N PHE A 120 -11.96 -20.17 -1.14
CA PHE A 120 -13.21 -19.96 -1.88
C PHE A 120 -13.14 -20.66 -3.24
N PHE A 121 -14.14 -21.49 -3.53
CA PHE A 121 -14.30 -22.13 -4.83
C PHE A 121 -15.39 -21.42 -5.63
N VAL A 122 -14.99 -20.70 -6.68
CA VAL A 122 -15.91 -20.00 -7.57
C VAL A 122 -16.20 -20.87 -8.79
N THR A 123 -17.48 -21.23 -8.99
CA THR A 123 -17.93 -21.95 -10.18
C THR A 123 -18.69 -21.00 -11.11
N ILE A 124 -18.26 -20.92 -12.37
CA ILE A 124 -18.91 -20.14 -13.43
C ILE A 124 -19.73 -21.12 -14.28
N LYS A 125 -21.00 -20.79 -14.55
CA LYS A 125 -21.91 -21.57 -15.41
C LYS A 125 -22.42 -20.74 -16.56
#